data_AF-A0A4R6ZM09-F1
#
_entry.id   AF-A0A4R6ZM09-F1
#
_cell.length_a   1.000
_cell.length_b   1.000
_cell.length_c   1.000
_cell.angle_alpha   90.00
_cell.angle_beta   90.00
_cell.angle_gamma   90.00
#
_symmetry.space_group_name_H-M   'P 1'
#
loop_
_entity.id
_entity.type
_entity.pdbx_description
1 polymer ?
#
loop_
_entity_poly.entity_id
_entity_poly.type
_entity_poly.pdbx_seq_one_letter_code
_entity_poly.pdbx_strand_id
1 'polypeptide(L)' 'MNSFGFLEGERNRMDEKLKTQLQNLEEQLLTPKVRLSRQALREILAEEFFEIGSSGRILYREEPISENGIGRYRWS' A
#
# COMPACT_ATOMS: atom_id res chain seq x y z
N MET A 1 -34.90 5.52 17.03
CA MET A 1 -33.52 5.88 16.62
C MET A 1 -33.44 7.37 16.42
N ASN A 2 -32.44 8.04 16.99
CA ASN A 2 -32.17 9.46 16.74
C ASN A 2 -31.14 9.62 15.60
N SER A 3 -31.13 10.79 14.96
CA SER A 3 -30.24 11.08 13.83
C SER A 3 -28.76 10.90 14.17
N PHE A 4 -28.39 11.10 15.44
CA PHE A 4 -27.02 10.89 15.92
C PHE A 4 -26.54 9.43 15.81
N GLY A 5 -27.36 8.46 16.23
CA GLY A 5 -27.03 7.03 16.12
C GLY A 5 -26.98 6.54 14.66
N PHE A 6 -27.70 7.18 13.75
CA PHE A 6 -27.63 6.88 12.31
C PHE A 6 -26.29 7.33 11.71
N LEU A 7 -25.84 8.55 12.04
CA LEU A 7 -24.56 9.10 11.56
C LEU A 7 -23.35 8.35 12.11
N GLU A 8 -23.40 7.86 13.36
CA GLU A 8 -22.35 6.98 13.90
C GLU A 8 -22.31 5.63 13.17
N GLY A 9 -23.48 5.03 12.89
CA GLY A 9 -23.55 3.79 12.11
C GLY A 9 -23.00 3.93 10.69
N GLU A 10 -23.22 5.07 10.04
CA GLU A 10 -22.65 5.36 8.72
C GLU A 10 -21.13 5.60 8.77
N ARG A 11 -20.65 6.35 9.76
CA ARG A 11 -19.21 6.56 9.98
C ARG A 11 -18.48 5.24 10.19
N ASN A 12 -18.95 4.39 11.10
CA ASN A 12 -18.33 3.08 11.35
C ASN A 12 -18.31 2.19 10.09
N ARG A 13 -19.36 2.22 9.27
CA ARG A 13 -19.36 1.48 7.99
C ARG A 13 -18.35 2.04 6.99
N MET A 14 -18.21 3.36 6.91
CA MET A 14 -17.21 4.00 6.06
C MET A 14 -15.79 3.63 6.51
N ASP A 15 -15.54 3.63 7.83
CA ASP A 15 -14.24 3.26 8.41
C ASP A 15 -13.89 1.80 8.13
N GLU A 16 -14.83 0.86 8.28
CA GLU A 16 -14.59 -0.56 7.96
C GLU A 16 -14.35 -0.78 6.45
N LYS A 17 -15.07 -0.04 5.59
CA LYS A 17 -14.82 -0.10 4.14
C LYS A 17 -13.43 0.42 3.81
N LEU A 18 -13.03 1.57 4.38
CA LEU A 18 -11.72 2.15 4.16
C LEU A 18 -10.61 1.22 4.65
N LYS A 19 -10.76 0.67 5.86
CA LYS A 19 -9.83 -0.32 6.43
C LYS A 19 -9.68 -1.53 5.52
N THR A 20 -10.80 -2.09 5.03
CA THR A 20 -10.79 -3.22 4.10
C THR A 20 -10.06 -2.87 2.80
N GLN A 21 -10.28 -1.66 2.26
CA GLN A 21 -9.59 -1.20 1.06
C GLN A 21 -8.08 -1.06 1.28
N LEU A 22 -7.66 -0.47 2.40
CA LEU A 22 -6.25 -0.32 2.75
C LEU A 22 -5.58 -1.69 2.93
N GLN A 23 -6.19 -2.60 3.69
CA GLN A 23 -5.68 -3.95 3.88
C GLN A 23 -5.48 -4.69 2.56
N ASN A 24 -6.44 -4.62 1.64
CA ASN A 24 -6.32 -5.25 0.32
C ASN A 24 -5.17 -4.67 -0.52
N LEU A 25 -4.89 -3.37 -0.40
CA LEU A 25 -3.76 -2.74 -1.09
C LEU A 25 -2.42 -3.17 -0.46
N GLU A 26 -2.35 -3.22 0.86
CA GLU A 26 -1.18 -3.71 1.61
C GLU A 26 -0.86 -5.16 1.25
N GLU A 27 -1.86 -6.05 1.26
CA GLU A 27 -1.69 -7.46 0.90
C GLU A 27 -1.25 -7.64 -0.56
N GLN A 28 -1.78 -6.83 -1.49
CA GLN A 28 -1.34 -6.84 -2.88
C GLN A 28 0.14 -6.47 -3.02
N LEU A 29 0.61 -5.46 -2.29
CA LEU A 29 2.00 -5.00 -2.30
C LEU A 29 3.00 -6.09 -1.82
N LEU A 30 2.54 -7.05 -1.03
CA LEU A 30 3.35 -8.19 -0.57
C LEU A 30 3.55 -9.27 -1.64
N THR A 31 2.76 -9.26 -2.71
CA THR A 31 2.86 -10.29 -3.76
C THR A 31 4.00 -9.99 -4.74
N PRO A 32 4.79 -11.00 -5.18
CA PRO A 32 5.83 -10.79 -6.19
C PRO A 32 5.27 -10.22 -7.49
N LYS A 33 4.06 -10.63 -7.88
CA LYS A 33 3.37 -10.14 -9.09
C LYS A 33 3.25 -8.62 -9.11
N VAL A 34 2.99 -8.00 -7.95
CA VAL A 34 2.89 -6.56 -7.81
C VAL A 34 4.26 -5.95 -7.53
N ARG A 35 5.01 -6.47 -6.53
CA ARG A 35 6.31 -5.93 -6.10
C ARG A 35 7.39 -5.92 -7.21
N LEU A 36 7.25 -6.80 -8.21
CA LEU A 36 8.16 -6.91 -9.36
C LEU A 36 7.63 -6.21 -10.63
N SER A 37 6.42 -5.64 -10.61
CA SER A 37 5.80 -5.04 -11.78
C SER A 37 5.61 -3.54 -11.61
N ARG A 38 6.37 -2.74 -12.37
CA ARG A 38 6.25 -1.28 -12.35
C ARG A 38 4.86 -0.82 -12.74
N GLN A 39 4.21 -1.52 -13.66
CA GLN A 39 2.84 -1.20 -14.07
C GLN A 39 1.86 -1.43 -12.92
N ALA A 40 1.92 -2.59 -12.26
CA ALA A 40 1.04 -2.90 -11.14
C ALA A 40 1.26 -1.92 -9.96
N LEU A 41 2.51 -1.55 -9.67
CA LEU A 41 2.83 -0.57 -8.64
C LEU A 41 2.25 0.82 -8.96
N ARG A 42 2.24 1.24 -10.24
CA ARG A 42 1.63 2.51 -10.67
C ARG A 42 0.11 2.54 -10.49
N GLU A 43 -0.55 1.39 -10.51
CA GLU A 43 -2.00 1.27 -10.34
C GLU A 43 -2.41 1.39 -8.86
N ILE A 44 -1.56 0.95 -7.92
CA ILE A 44 -1.92 0.89 -6.49
C ILE A 44 -1.20 1.94 -5.61
N LEU A 45 -0.06 2.47 -6.04
CA LEU A 45 0.71 3.48 -5.29
C LEU A 45 0.54 4.85 -5.92
N ALA A 46 0.45 5.89 -5.09
CA ALA A 46 0.47 7.28 -5.54
C ALA A 46 1.81 7.64 -6.22
N GLU A 47 1.83 8.69 -7.03
CA GLU A 47 3.04 9.17 -7.70
C GLU A 47 4.11 9.64 -6.71
N GLU A 48 3.67 10.29 -5.63
CA GLU A 48 4.51 10.78 -4.52
C GLU A 48 4.89 9.67 -3.52
N PHE A 49 4.52 8.42 -3.77
CA PHE A 49 4.81 7.33 -2.85
C PHE A 49 6.32 7.02 -2.79
N PHE A 50 6.84 6.92 -1.58
CA PHE A 50 8.19 6.45 -1.29
C PHE A 50 8.19 5.44 -0.15
N GLU A 51 9.12 4.49 -0.21
CA GLU A 51 9.37 3.49 0.85
C GLU A 51 10.75 3.72 1.44
N ILE A 52 10.88 3.64 2.76
CA ILE A 52 12.18 3.64 3.43
C ILE A 52 12.58 2.18 3.64
N GLY A 53 13.55 1.71 2.87
CA GLY A 53 14.12 0.38 3.04
C GLY A 53 14.86 0.24 4.36
N SER A 54 15.01 -0.99 4.84
CA SER A 54 15.74 -1.29 6.08
C SER A 54 17.22 -0.84 6.07
N SER A 55 17.77 -0.53 4.89
CA SER A 55 19.10 0.06 4.70
C SER A 55 19.15 1.59 4.92
N GLY A 56 18.01 2.22 5.22
CA GLY A 56 17.88 3.67 5.31
C GLY A 56 17.77 4.37 3.95
N ARG A 57 17.69 3.61 2.85
CA ARG A 57 17.46 4.17 1.50
C ARG A 57 16.00 4.49 1.28
N ILE A 58 15.74 5.64 0.69
CA ILE A 58 14.42 6.02 0.16
C ILE A 58 14.31 5.41 -1.23
N LEU A 59 13.18 4.75 -1.49
CA LEU A 59 12.87 4.06 -2.73
C LEU A 59 11.60 4.66 -3.32
N TYR A 60 11.68 5.11 -4.56
CA TYR A 60 10.52 5.62 -5.28
C TYR A 60 9.87 4.53 -6.14
N ARG A 61 8.56 4.64 -6.35
CA ARG A 61 7.78 3.73 -7.24
C ARG A 61 8.36 3.60 -8.65
N GLU A 62 9.09 4.62 -9.09
CA GLU A 62 9.66 4.76 -10.44
C GLU A 62 11.06 4.16 -10.58
N GLU A 63 11.69 3.76 -9.47
CA GLU A 63 13.05 3.22 -9.49
C GLU A 63 13.13 1.86 -10.19
N PRO A 64 14.32 1.49 -10.70
CA PRO A 64 14.56 0.18 -11.27
C PRO A 64 14.20 -0.91 -10.27
N ILE A 65 13.25 -1.75 -10.65
CA ILE A 65 12.82 -2.89 -9.86
C ILE A 65 13.91 -3.95 -9.97
N SER A 66 14.63 -4.20 -8.88
CA SER A 66 15.57 -5.33 -8.80
C SER A 66 14.82 -6.66 -8.96
N GLU A 67 15.51 -7.77 -9.24
CA GLU A 67 14.89 -9.11 -9.25
C GLU A 67 14.13 -9.46 -7.95
N ASN A 68 14.39 -8.72 -6.86
CA ASN A 68 13.76 -8.89 -5.55
C ASN A 68 12.67 -7.83 -5.25
N GLY A 69 12.33 -6.97 -6.20
CA GLY A 69 11.35 -5.89 -6.04
C GLY A 69 11.96 -4.60 -5.51
N ILE A 70 11.09 -3.63 -5.20
CA ILE A 70 11.47 -2.45 -4.42
C ILE A 70 11.76 -2.92 -2.98
N GLY A 71 13.00 -2.78 -2.49
CA GLY A 71 13.29 -2.87 -1.05
C GLY A 71 13.91 -4.16 -0.47
N ARG A 72 14.27 -5.19 -1.25
CA ARG A 72 15.00 -6.37 -0.70
C ARG A 72 16.47 -6.41 -1.13
N TYR A 73 17.33 -5.73 -0.39
CA TYR A 73 18.77 -6.00 -0.41
C TYR A 73 19.17 -6.93 0.75
N ARG A 74 19.98 -7.93 0.41
CA ARG A 74 20.46 -9.04 1.22
C ARG A 74 21.35 -8.54 2.37
N TRP A 75 21.01 -8.89 3.62
CA TRP A 75 21.95 -8.80 4.74
C TRP A 75 23.14 -9.70 4.43
N SER A 76 24.34 -9.12 4.38
CA SER A 76 25.62 -9.82 4.39
C SER A 76 26.04 -10.14 5.81
#